data_AF-A0A1H8LHX3-F1
#
_entry.id   AF-A0A1H8LHX3-F1
#
_cell.length_a   1.000
_cell.length_b   1.000
_cell.length_c   1.000
_cell.angle_alpha   90.00
_cell.angle_beta   90.00
_cell.angle_gamma   90.00
#
_symmetry.space_group_name_H-M   'P 1'
#
loop_
_entity.id
_entity.type
_entity.pdbx_description
1 polymer ?
#
loop_
_entity_poly.entity_id
_entity_poly.type
_entity_poly.pdbx_seq_one_letter_code
_entity_poly.pdbx_strand_id
1 'polypeptide(L)'
;MVETEAPRRIVERNVSAGGRRAARGTYTLDVLPDGGSRVSFTYAWERAPLGDRLLAPLVRATMRRANRTVMRRLAAEVAAQAVTG
;
A
#
# COMPACT_ATOMS: atom_id res chain seq x y z
N MET A 1 -8.08 -23.30 20.91
CA MET A 1 -7.29 -23.04 19.69
C MET A 1 -8.23 -22.34 18.72
N VAL A 2 -7.97 -21.08 18.39
CA VAL A 2 -8.74 -20.34 17.39
C VAL A 2 -7.94 -20.41 16.10
N GLU A 3 -8.54 -20.99 15.06
CA GLU A 3 -8.00 -20.93 13.71
C GLU A 3 -8.48 -19.62 13.07
N THR A 4 -7.53 -18.77 12.70
CA THR A 4 -7.77 -17.42 12.16
C THR A 4 -7.03 -17.31 10.83
N GLU A 5 -7.77 -17.24 9.72
CA GLU A 5 -7.21 -16.93 8.40
C GLU A 5 -6.92 -15.43 8.32
N ALA A 6 -5.67 -15.06 7.99
CA ALA A 6 -5.30 -13.66 7.81
C ALA A 6 -6.09 -13.02 6.66
N PRO A 7 -6.49 -11.74 6.76
CA PRO A 7 -7.30 -11.09 5.74
C PRO A 7 -6.52 -10.98 4.42
N ARG A 8 -7.10 -11.51 3.34
CA ARG A 8 -6.55 -11.39 1.98
C ARG A 8 -6.52 -9.95 1.44
N ARG A 9 -7.19 -9.03 2.13
CA ARG A 9 -7.30 -7.63 1.75
C ARG A 9 -7.38 -6.71 2.95
N ILE A 10 -6.60 -5.64 2.92
CA ILE A 10 -6.65 -4.55 3.91
C ILE A 10 -6.94 -3.25 3.16
N VAL A 11 -7.84 -2.43 3.70
CA VAL A 11 -8.19 -1.13 3.12
C VAL A 11 -7.94 -0.05 4.15
N GLU A 12 -7.15 0.95 3.77
CA GLU A 12 -6.80 2.08 4.62
C GLU A 12 -7.36 3.37 4.03
N ARG A 13 -7.89 4.23 4.89
CA ARG A 13 -8.34 5.57 4.50
C ARG A 13 -7.43 6.61 5.11
N ASN A 14 -6.80 7.39 4.24
CA ASN A 14 -5.88 8.45 4.60
C ASN A 14 -6.55 9.79 4.35
N VAL A 15 -6.57 10.65 5.36
CA VAL A 15 -7.06 12.02 5.26
C VAL A 15 -5.91 12.96 5.64
N SER A 16 -5.64 13.96 4.80
CA SER A 16 -4.50 14.87 4.96
C SER A 16 -4.87 16.29 4.51
N ALA A 17 -3.95 17.25 4.72
CA ALA A 17 -4.15 18.66 4.38
C ALA A 17 -5.46 19.25 4.97
N GLY A 18 -5.71 19.00 6.26
CA GLY A 18 -6.91 19.47 6.94
C GLY A 18 -8.23 18.95 6.37
N GLY A 19 -8.24 17.74 5.78
CA GLY A 19 -9.45 17.14 5.17
C GLY A 19 -9.62 17.38 3.68
N ARG A 20 -8.73 18.17 3.06
CA ARG A 20 -8.80 18.53 1.63
C ARG A 20 -8.20 17.47 0.72
N ARG A 21 -7.35 16.59 1.25
CA ARG A 21 -6.80 15.43 0.54
C ARG A 21 -7.31 14.16 1.21
N ALA A 22 -8.00 13.33 0.45
CA ALA A 22 -8.45 12.01 0.90
C ALA A 22 -7.95 10.96 -0.08
N ALA A 23 -7.42 9.86 0.45
CA ALA A 23 -6.90 8.77 -0.34
C ALA A 23 -7.25 7.43 0.31
N ARG A 24 -7.35 6.41 -0.54
CA ARG A 24 -7.58 5.03 -0.16
C ARG A 24 -6.34 4.22 -0.54
N GLY A 25 -5.72 3.62 0.47
CA GLY A 25 -4.73 2.56 0.30
C GLY A 25 -5.44 1.21 0.29
N THR A 26 -5.04 0.29 -0.56
CA THR A 26 -5.55 -1.08 -0.55
C THR A 26 -4.40 -2.04 -0.72
N TYR A 27 -4.21 -2.89 0.27
CA TYR A 27 -3.31 -4.03 0.21
C TYR A 27 -4.11 -5.28 -0.15
N THR A 28 -3.53 -6.10 -1.00
CA THR A 28 -4.05 -7.41 -1.40
C THR A 28 -2.93 -8.42 -1.23
N LEU A 29 -3.27 -9.58 -0.68
CA LEU A 29 -2.37 -10.70 -0.43
C LEU A 29 -2.83 -11.89 -1.26
N ASP A 30 -2.06 -12.24 -2.26
CA ASP A 30 -2.29 -13.40 -3.11
C ASP A 30 -1.25 -14.48 -2.81
N VAL A 31 -1.70 -15.71 -2.60
CA VAL A 31 -0.79 -16.87 -2.48
C VAL A 31 -0.30 -17.25 -3.87
N LEU A 32 1.01 -17.46 -4.02
CA LEU A 32 1.58 -17.83 -5.32
C LEU A 32 1.70 -19.36 -5.47
N PRO A 33 1.56 -19.92 -6.69
CA PRO A 33 1.61 -21.36 -6.92
C PRO A 33 2.95 -22.02 -6.60
N ASP A 34 4.05 -21.26 -6.68
CA ASP A 34 5.42 -21.65 -6.38
C ASP A 34 5.79 -21.49 -4.89
N GLY A 35 4.81 -21.13 -4.06
CA GLY A 35 4.99 -20.80 -2.65
C GLY A 35 5.20 -19.31 -2.41
N GLY A 36 5.03 -18.90 -1.15
CA GLY A 36 5.11 -17.49 -0.77
C GLY A 36 3.84 -16.69 -1.10
N SER A 37 3.96 -15.37 -1.02
CA SER A 37 2.81 -14.46 -1.19
C SER A 37 3.20 -13.19 -1.92
N ARG A 38 2.30 -12.73 -2.78
CA ARG A 38 2.38 -11.44 -3.44
C ARG A 38 1.54 -10.43 -2.68
N VAL A 39 2.21 -9.41 -2.13
CA VAL A 39 1.54 -8.25 -1.57
C VAL A 39 1.49 -7.15 -2.62
N SER A 40 0.29 -6.74 -3.02
CA SER A 40 0.09 -5.61 -3.94
C SER A 40 -0.53 -4.43 -3.19
N PHE A 41 0.05 -3.24 -3.35
CA PHE A 41 -0.49 -2.00 -2.80
C PHE A 41 -1.02 -1.08 -3.90
N THR A 42 -2.28 -0.69 -3.77
CA THR A 42 -2.94 0.29 -4.64
C THR A 42 -3.21 1.56 -3.85
N TYR A 43 -2.84 2.71 -4.42
CA TYR A 43 -3.13 4.02 -3.83
C TYR A 43 -4.02 4.83 -4.76
N ALA A 44 -5.23 5.14 -4.30
CA ALA A 44 -6.24 5.89 -5.05
C ALA A 44 -6.57 7.20 -4.33
N TRP A 45 -6.53 8.32 -5.04
CA TRP A 45 -6.93 9.61 -4.48
C TRP A 45 -8.46 9.75 -4.63
N GLU A 46 -9.17 9.87 -3.51
CA GLU A 46 -10.62 10.11 -3.49
C GLU A 46 -10.91 11.61 -3.66
N ARG A 47 -10.04 12.47 -3.13
CA ARG A 47 -10.15 13.93 -3.25
C ARG A 47 -8.76 14.55 -3.40
N ALA A 48 -8.56 15.25 -4.51
CA ALA A 48 -7.34 15.94 -4.86
C ALA A 48 -7.57 17.47 -4.88
N PRO A 49 -6.77 18.27 -4.16
CA PRO A 49 -6.68 19.71 -4.39
C PRO A 49 -6.43 20.04 -5.87
N LEU A 50 -6.99 21.14 -6.38
CA LEU A 50 -6.86 21.54 -7.80
C LEU A 50 -5.39 21.68 -8.24
N GLY A 51 -4.52 22.23 -7.38
CA GLY A 51 -3.08 22.35 -7.67
C GLY A 51 -2.39 20.99 -7.88
N ASP A 52 -2.80 19.96 -7.14
CA ASP A 52 -2.27 18.61 -7.34
C ASP A 52 -2.74 17.98 -8.65
N ARG A 53 -3.93 18.36 -9.13
CA ARG A 53 -4.46 17.88 -10.42
C ARG A 53 -3.64 18.42 -11.59
N LEU A 54 -3.17 19.66 -11.51
CA LEU A 54 -2.30 20.27 -12.53
C LEU A 54 -0.95 19.56 -12.62
N LEU A 55 -0.42 19.11 -11.47
CA LEU A 55 0.84 18.37 -11.39
C LEU A 55 0.64 16.85 -11.35
N ALA A 56 -0.53 16.36 -11.78
CA ALA A 56 -0.91 14.95 -11.60
C ALA A 56 0.14 13.94 -12.14
N PRO A 57 0.77 14.12 -13.31
CA PRO A 57 1.80 13.19 -13.77
C PRO A 57 3.01 13.11 -12.84
N LEU A 58 3.50 14.27 -12.37
CA LEU A 58 4.63 14.38 -11.46
C LEU A 58 4.29 13.76 -10.10
N VAL A 59 3.13 14.11 -9.55
CA VAL A 59 2.63 13.57 -8.28
C VAL A 59 2.50 12.04 -8.37
N ARG A 60 1.94 11.51 -9.47
CA ARG A 60 1.84 10.07 -9.70
C ARG A 60 3.22 9.41 -9.76
N ALA A 61 4.19 10.01 -10.45
CA ALA A 61 5.54 9.47 -10.54
C ALA A 61 6.22 9.44 -9.16
N THR A 62 6.12 10.53 -8.39
CA THR A 62 6.64 10.61 -7.02
C THR A 62 5.99 9.56 -6.13
N MET A 63 4.67 9.41 -6.18
CA MET A 63 3.96 8.44 -5.35
C MET A 63 4.29 7.00 -5.74
N ARG A 64 4.46 6.72 -7.04
CA ARG A 64 4.93 5.42 -7.52
C ARG A 64 6.33 5.09 -6.98
N ARG A 65 7.23 6.07 -6.97
CA ARG A 65 8.58 5.90 -6.41
C ARG A 65 8.54 5.66 -4.90
N ALA A 66 7.76 6.44 -4.17
CA ALA A 66 7.57 6.28 -2.74
C ALA A 66 6.99 4.90 -2.40
N ASN A 67 5.90 4.50 -3.07
CA ASN A 67 5.28 3.18 -2.89
C ASN A 67 6.28 2.04 -3.18
N ARG A 68 7.09 2.16 -4.23
CA ARG A 68 8.12 1.14 -4.53
C ARG A 68 9.13 1.02 -3.40
N THR A 69 9.56 2.15 -2.81
CA THR A 69 10.49 2.13 -1.67
C THR A 69 9.86 1.49 -0.44
N VAL A 70 8.62 1.86 -0.10
CA VAL A 70 7.90 1.30 1.04
C VAL A 70 7.69 -0.20 0.87
N MET A 71 7.22 -0.66 -0.29
CA MET A 71 7.02 -2.08 -0.57
C MET A 71 8.33 -2.89 -0.48
N ARG A 72 9.46 -2.31 -0.89
CA ARG A 72 10.78 -2.94 -0.72
C ARG A 72 11.18 -3.07 0.76
N ARG A 73 10.93 -2.04 1.56
CA ARG A 73 11.17 -2.08 3.01
C ARG A 73 10.28 -3.11 3.69
N LEU A 74 9.00 -3.12 3.36
CA LEU A 74 8.05 -4.13 3.85
C LEU A 74 8.53 -5.55 3.55
N ALA A 75 8.97 -5.81 2.32
CA ALA A 75 9.50 -7.13 1.96
C ALA A 75 10.74 -7.51 2.80
N ALA A 76 11.63 -6.55 3.05
CA ALA A 76 12.80 -6.77 3.90
C ALA A 76 12.43 -7.02 5.37
N GLU A 77 11.48 -6.27 5.93
CA GLU A 77 10.99 -6.43 7.29
C GLU A 77 10.30 -7.79 7.49
N VAL A 78 9.44 -8.19 6.55
CA VAL A 78 8.78 -9.51 6.56
C VAL A 78 9.82 -10.63 6.47
N ALA A 79 10.82 -10.50 5.59
CA ALA A 79 11.90 -11.48 5.49
C ALA A 79 12.70 -11.58 6.80
N ALA A 80 13.00 -10.46 7.46
CA ALA A 80 13.69 -10.46 8.74
C ALA A 80 12.87 -11.12 9.86
N GLN A 81 11.55 -10.86 9.89
CA GLN A 81 10.65 -11.49 10.86
C GLN A 81 10.51 -13.00 10.62
N ALA A 82 10.47 -13.45 9.36
CA ALA A 82 10.42 -14.86 9.01
C ALA A 82 11.68 -15.66 9.43
N VAL A 83 12.82 -14.99 9.63
CA VAL A 83 14.07 -15.62 10.12
C VAL A 83 14.11 -15.73 11.65
N THR A 84 13.31 -14.91 12.35
CA THR A 84 13.31 -14.85 13.82
C THR A 84 12.15 -15.67 14.44
N GLY A 85 11.16 -16.06 13.63
CA GLY A 85 9.96 -16.79 14.03
C GLY A 85 10.10 -18.30 13.96
#